data_AF-A0A3M6Y2L9-F1
#
_entry.id   AF-A0A3M6Y2L9-F1
#
_cell.length_a   1.000
_cell.length_b   1.000
_cell.length_c   1.000
_cell.angle_alpha   90.00
_cell.angle_beta   90.00
_cell.angle_gamma   90.00
#
_symmetry.space_group_name_H-M   'P 1'
#
loop_
_entity.id
_entity.type
_entity.pdbx_description
1 polymer ?
#
loop_
_entity_poly.entity_id
_entity_poly.type
_entity_poly.pdbx_seq_one_letter_code
_entity_poly.pdbx_strand_id
1 'polypeptide(L)'
;MFTNMKYTGPLLALASVASAHYTFSKIAVNGEVQGSDWTYVREHTRGYMPTKGQEILENDFRCQPGADSGANTQVLTVNAGDEVDFQGAFGMTSIEHPGPAQVYFSKAPGDDVQSYAGNGDWFKVREALLCSSPAAGADLTKEAWCTWGEDGIKFEVPSNIPSGQYLVRVEHIPLHGAQGSPDGAEYYYSCGQLEVTGSSGEIPAETGQIPGMIKPDDEAVIFNIWTGATEYSPFPGTPLIEGGTQWGSADGTSDAVTGGSGGGSTSQAQSASTSTSSSEDESTADASYSASQESSAAESAYGSESATSSSAAQESSAAANSYGSESETSYDASQESSPATGSYGSESAPSHSAPATSSAAPYAPSSTASAGSSYEAPPNSYEAPSSPPATTEPSWSGSSDNGGSWWSQGNDQGGFWKGAWGSPAGCARRAVKSM
;
A
#
# COMPACT_ATOMS: atom_id res chain seq x y z
N MET A 1 15.77 72.85 8.76
CA MET A 1 14.90 71.87 9.48
C MET A 1 14.73 70.69 8.55
N PHE A 2 15.17 69.49 8.97
CA PHE A 2 15.03 68.27 8.17
C PHE A 2 13.84 67.46 8.68
N THR A 3 12.94 67.07 7.79
CA THR A 3 11.73 66.31 8.11
C THR A 3 12.01 64.81 7.90
N ASN A 4 12.02 64.03 8.96
CA ASN A 4 12.24 62.58 8.87
C ASN A 4 10.96 61.87 8.37
N MET A 5 10.98 61.39 7.12
CA MET A 5 9.94 60.52 6.59
C MET A 5 10.15 59.09 7.10
N LYS A 6 9.31 58.63 8.04
CA LYS A 6 9.31 57.23 8.51
C LYS A 6 8.44 56.39 7.58
N TYR A 7 9.05 55.57 6.73
CA TYR A 7 8.34 54.54 5.97
C TYR A 7 8.13 53.30 6.84
N THR A 8 6.91 53.12 7.34
CA THR A 8 6.45 51.83 7.89
C THR A 8 5.90 50.99 6.73
N GLY A 9 6.73 50.08 6.19
CA GLY A 9 6.28 49.11 5.19
C GLY A 9 5.39 48.02 5.83
N PRO A 10 4.33 47.55 5.17
CA PRO A 10 3.52 46.45 5.66
C PRO A 10 4.30 45.13 5.53
N LEU A 11 4.44 44.40 6.64
CA LEU A 11 4.98 43.04 6.64
C LEU A 11 3.90 42.10 6.10
N LEU A 12 4.08 41.59 4.87
CA LEU A 12 3.16 40.62 4.28
C LEU A 12 3.40 39.25 4.92
N ALA A 13 2.53 38.85 5.85
CA ALA A 13 2.57 37.51 6.43
C ALA A 13 2.01 36.50 5.42
N LEU A 14 2.89 35.73 4.79
CA LEU A 14 2.51 34.57 3.99
C LEU A 14 2.10 33.45 4.95
N ALA A 15 0.80 33.18 5.06
CA ALA A 15 0.30 32.01 5.77
C ALA A 15 0.59 30.76 4.92
N SER A 16 1.45 29.89 5.43
CA SER A 16 1.67 28.56 4.84
C SER A 16 0.43 27.70 5.06
N VAL A 17 -0.32 27.43 3.99
CA VAL A 17 -1.34 26.38 3.97
C VAL A 17 -0.62 25.02 3.93
N ALA A 18 -0.56 24.34 5.07
CA ALA A 18 -0.09 22.96 5.12
C ALA A 18 -1.14 22.05 4.47
N SER A 19 -0.76 21.38 3.38
CA SER A 19 -1.54 20.26 2.82
C SER A 19 -1.06 18.98 3.50
N ALA A 20 -1.88 18.42 4.39
CA ALA A 20 -1.60 17.10 4.98
C ALA A 20 -1.86 15.95 4.00
N HIS A 21 -2.45 16.24 2.84
CA HIS A 21 -2.69 15.30 1.73
C HIS A 21 -1.48 15.26 0.79
N TYR A 22 -1.06 14.06 0.37
CA TYR A 22 0.14 13.82 -0.43
C TYR A 22 0.00 12.63 -1.41
N THR A 23 1.05 12.37 -2.19
CA THR A 23 1.27 11.13 -2.93
C THR A 23 2.77 10.85 -3.00
N PHE A 24 3.16 9.60 -3.25
CA PHE A 24 4.55 9.20 -3.46
C PHE A 24 4.82 9.04 -4.96
N SER A 25 5.82 9.73 -5.49
CA SER A 25 6.05 9.85 -6.95
C SER A 25 7.47 9.53 -7.40
N LYS A 26 8.43 9.51 -6.47
CA LYS A 26 9.86 9.28 -6.74
C LYS A 26 10.38 8.14 -5.88
N ILE A 27 11.47 7.55 -6.32
CA ILE A 27 12.23 6.56 -5.56
C ILE A 27 13.63 7.12 -5.34
N ALA A 28 14.16 7.00 -4.11
CA ALA A 28 15.59 7.05 -3.85
C ALA A 28 16.10 5.65 -3.47
N VAL A 29 17.36 5.38 -3.79
CA VAL A 29 18.06 4.12 -3.44
C VAL A 29 19.34 4.49 -2.70
N ASN A 30 19.50 3.98 -1.48
CA ASN A 30 20.61 4.30 -0.57
C ASN A 30 20.85 5.82 -0.41
N GLY A 31 19.76 6.59 -0.37
CA GLY A 31 19.77 8.06 -0.29
C GLY A 31 19.94 8.82 -1.62
N GLU A 32 20.17 8.15 -2.75
CA GLU A 32 20.29 8.80 -4.06
C GLU A 32 18.97 8.71 -4.86
N VAL A 33 18.40 9.87 -5.21
CA VAL A 33 17.13 9.97 -5.97
C VAL A 33 17.32 9.42 -7.40
N GLN A 34 16.44 8.50 -7.78
CA GLN A 34 16.44 7.81 -9.07
C GLN A 34 15.40 8.46 -10.02
N GLY A 35 15.89 9.23 -10.98
CA GLY A 35 15.06 9.90 -11.99
C GLY A 35 14.26 11.09 -11.48
N SER A 36 13.14 11.38 -12.13
CA SER A 36 12.14 12.38 -11.74
C SER A 36 10.83 11.74 -11.26
N ASP A 37 9.85 12.55 -10.87
CA ASP A 37 8.46 12.10 -10.65
C ASP A 37 8.01 11.13 -11.75
N TRP A 38 7.37 10.04 -11.34
CA TRP A 38 6.77 8.99 -12.19
C TRP A 38 7.74 8.20 -13.08
N THR A 39 9.06 8.33 -12.89
CA THR A 39 10.05 7.54 -13.68
C THR A 39 9.91 6.04 -13.40
N TYR A 40 9.84 5.67 -12.12
CA TYR A 40 9.80 4.29 -11.62
C TYR A 40 8.55 4.00 -10.76
N VAL A 41 7.73 5.02 -10.52
CA VAL A 41 6.42 4.94 -9.87
C VAL A 41 5.34 5.14 -10.93
N ARG A 42 4.27 4.36 -10.89
CA ARG A 42 3.15 4.51 -11.82
C ARG A 42 2.40 5.81 -11.54
N GLU A 43 2.27 6.65 -12.57
CA GLU A 43 1.48 7.88 -12.49
C GLU A 43 -0.01 7.54 -12.32
N HIS A 44 -0.71 8.34 -11.51
CA HIS A 44 -2.13 8.12 -11.21
C HIS A 44 -2.91 9.43 -11.19
N THR A 45 -4.23 9.31 -11.34
CA THR A 45 -5.12 10.45 -11.58
C THR A 45 -5.78 11.03 -10.33
N ARG A 46 -5.66 10.36 -9.17
CA ARG A 46 -6.27 10.82 -7.89
C ARG A 46 -5.57 12.06 -7.29
N GLY A 47 -4.38 12.42 -7.78
CA GLY A 47 -3.61 13.55 -7.25
C GLY A 47 -3.18 13.30 -5.81
N TYR A 48 -3.65 14.13 -4.89
CA TYR A 48 -3.33 14.04 -3.46
C TYR A 48 -4.46 13.46 -2.59
N MET A 49 -5.62 13.12 -3.18
CA MET A 49 -6.75 12.67 -2.37
C MET A 49 -6.55 11.21 -1.90
N PRO A 50 -6.97 10.87 -0.67
CA PRO A 50 -6.96 9.50 -0.19
C PRO A 50 -7.98 8.62 -0.90
N THR A 51 -7.78 7.31 -0.82
CA THR A 51 -8.87 6.32 -0.97
C THR A 51 -9.48 6.04 0.41
N LYS A 52 -10.77 5.71 0.49
CA LYS A 52 -11.43 5.35 1.76
C LYS A 52 -12.69 4.53 1.57
N GLY A 53 -13.15 3.89 2.65
CA GLY A 53 -14.43 3.17 2.68
C GLY A 53 -14.52 2.09 1.61
N GLN A 54 -15.65 2.02 0.92
CA GLN A 54 -15.90 1.01 -0.11
C GLN A 54 -14.95 1.07 -1.32
N GLU A 55 -14.26 2.20 -1.57
CA GLU A 55 -13.27 2.29 -2.68
C GLU A 55 -12.11 1.30 -2.52
N ILE A 56 -11.82 0.80 -1.30
CA ILE A 56 -10.74 -0.19 -1.09
C ILE A 56 -11.10 -1.59 -1.61
N LEU A 57 -12.34 -1.81 -2.04
CA LEU A 57 -12.80 -3.04 -2.67
C LEU A 57 -12.64 -3.02 -4.21
N GLU A 58 -12.32 -1.86 -4.79
CA GLU A 58 -12.17 -1.67 -6.23
C GLU A 58 -10.77 -2.05 -6.72
N ASN A 59 -10.64 -2.41 -8.00
CA ASN A 59 -9.35 -2.77 -8.61
C ASN A 59 -8.29 -1.65 -8.48
N ASP A 60 -8.74 -0.39 -8.47
CA ASP A 60 -7.88 0.79 -8.31
C ASP A 60 -7.16 0.83 -6.95
N PHE A 61 -7.64 0.11 -5.93
CA PHE A 61 -6.99 0.05 -4.62
C PHE A 61 -5.61 -0.63 -4.63
N ARG A 62 -5.27 -1.33 -5.73
CA ARG A 62 -3.91 -1.82 -5.99
C ARG A 62 -2.92 -0.67 -6.04
N CYS A 63 -3.10 0.26 -6.97
CA CYS A 63 -2.06 1.18 -7.40
C CYS A 63 -2.51 2.62 -7.67
N GLN A 64 -3.80 2.94 -7.42
CA GLN A 64 -4.53 4.17 -7.75
C GLN A 64 -5.15 4.17 -9.18
N PRO A 65 -6.23 4.93 -9.44
CA PRO A 65 -6.88 5.04 -10.74
C PRO A 65 -5.93 5.56 -11.83
N GLY A 66 -5.81 4.79 -12.90
CA GLY A 66 -4.93 5.07 -14.04
C GLY A 66 -3.51 4.48 -13.92
N ALA A 67 -3.18 3.82 -12.80
CA ALA A 67 -1.91 3.12 -12.57
C ALA A 67 -2.03 1.58 -12.68
N ASP A 68 -3.11 1.09 -13.33
CA ASP A 68 -3.32 -0.32 -13.63
C ASP A 68 -2.30 -0.86 -14.66
N SER A 69 -1.87 -0.01 -15.61
CA SER A 69 -0.83 -0.31 -16.59
C SER A 69 0.56 0.16 -16.15
N GLY A 70 1.58 -0.68 -16.38
CA GLY A 70 2.99 -0.35 -16.14
C GLY A 70 3.75 0.14 -17.38
N ALA A 71 3.10 0.17 -18.55
CA ALA A 71 3.77 0.31 -19.84
C ALA A 71 4.52 1.65 -20.05
N ASN A 72 4.11 2.71 -19.34
CA ASN A 72 4.75 4.04 -19.42
C ASN A 72 5.76 4.29 -18.28
N THR A 73 5.88 3.37 -17.34
CA THR A 73 6.79 3.46 -16.18
C THR A 73 8.00 2.58 -16.44
N GLN A 74 9.21 3.06 -16.10
CA GLN A 74 10.43 2.28 -16.24
C GLN A 74 10.55 1.24 -15.11
N VAL A 75 11.49 0.31 -15.23
CA VAL A 75 11.81 -0.66 -14.17
C VAL A 75 13.16 -0.26 -13.56
N LEU A 76 13.22 -0.16 -12.23
CA LEU A 76 14.42 0.19 -11.49
C LEU A 76 15.10 -1.08 -10.98
N THR A 77 16.30 -1.37 -11.45
CA THR A 77 17.10 -2.48 -10.90
C THR A 77 17.63 -2.10 -9.52
N VAL A 78 17.39 -2.95 -8.52
CA VAL A 78 17.84 -2.81 -7.12
C VAL A 78 18.39 -4.14 -6.61
N ASN A 79 19.30 -4.11 -5.66
CA ASN A 79 19.86 -5.30 -5.04
C ASN A 79 19.13 -5.66 -3.74
N ALA A 80 19.16 -6.94 -3.38
CA ALA A 80 18.91 -7.37 -2.00
C ALA A 80 19.77 -6.56 -1.01
N GLY A 81 19.13 -6.02 0.03
CA GLY A 81 19.78 -5.19 1.04
C GLY A 81 19.96 -3.70 0.67
N ASP A 82 19.57 -3.26 -0.53
CA ASP A 82 19.46 -1.82 -0.82
C ASP A 82 18.32 -1.19 0.00
N GLU A 83 18.53 0.01 0.56
CA GLU A 83 17.46 0.82 1.12
C GLU A 83 16.75 1.55 -0.03
N VAL A 84 15.43 1.40 -0.11
CA VAL A 84 14.56 2.02 -1.11
C VAL A 84 13.56 2.94 -0.41
N ASP A 85 13.50 4.19 -0.83
CA ASP A 85 12.64 5.23 -0.25
C ASP A 85 11.65 5.76 -1.30
N PHE A 86 10.36 5.55 -1.06
CA PHE A 86 9.30 6.15 -1.87
C PHE A 86 8.99 7.53 -1.34
N GLN A 87 9.48 8.55 -2.03
CA GLN A 87 9.48 9.93 -1.57
C GLN A 87 8.21 10.69 -1.93
N GLY A 88 7.84 11.60 -1.03
CA GLY A 88 6.78 12.57 -1.22
C GLY A 88 6.93 13.40 -2.50
N ALA A 89 5.81 13.55 -3.20
CA ALA A 89 5.71 14.34 -4.42
C ALA A 89 5.70 15.85 -4.14
N PHE A 90 6.05 16.64 -5.16
CA PHE A 90 5.80 18.10 -5.23
C PHE A 90 6.24 18.96 -4.03
N GLY A 91 7.25 18.54 -3.27
CA GLY A 91 7.79 19.29 -2.13
C GLY A 91 7.12 19.00 -0.79
N MET A 92 6.40 17.87 -0.66
CA MET A 92 6.14 17.25 0.63
C MET A 92 7.45 17.07 1.42
N THR A 93 7.42 17.40 2.71
CA THR A 93 8.59 17.30 3.63
C THR A 93 8.33 16.45 4.86
N SER A 94 7.09 16.03 5.10
CA SER A 94 6.68 15.26 6.28
C SER A 94 5.30 14.61 6.09
N ILE A 95 5.13 13.42 6.65
CA ILE A 95 3.84 12.79 6.94
C ILE A 95 3.34 13.37 8.27
N GLU A 96 2.32 14.22 8.22
CA GLU A 96 1.66 14.84 9.40
C GLU A 96 0.27 14.26 9.68
N HIS A 97 0.05 13.02 9.23
CA HIS A 97 -1.15 12.25 9.54
C HIS A 97 -0.81 11.05 10.43
N PRO A 98 -1.58 10.79 11.52
CA PRO A 98 -1.32 9.68 12.42
C PRO A 98 -1.81 8.36 11.84
N GLY A 99 -0.93 7.35 11.76
CA GLY A 99 -1.27 6.01 11.28
C GLY A 99 -0.05 5.17 10.90
N PRO A 100 -0.21 3.86 10.66
CA PRO A 100 0.88 2.97 10.25
C PRO A 100 1.25 3.15 8.77
N ALA A 101 2.43 2.65 8.39
CA ALA A 101 2.82 2.45 6.99
C ALA A 101 3.14 0.98 6.71
N GLN A 102 2.94 0.55 5.47
CA GLN A 102 3.17 -0.81 5.01
C GLN A 102 3.84 -0.82 3.63
N VAL A 103 4.60 -1.88 3.32
CA VAL A 103 5.15 -2.13 2.00
C VAL A 103 4.85 -3.56 1.58
N TYR A 104 4.28 -3.71 0.39
CA TYR A 104 3.92 -4.99 -0.21
C TYR A 104 4.64 -5.21 -1.52
N PHE A 105 5.05 -6.44 -1.78
CA PHE A 105 5.65 -6.87 -3.04
C PHE A 105 4.71 -7.87 -3.72
N SER A 106 4.65 -7.82 -5.04
CA SER A 106 3.98 -8.83 -5.87
C SER A 106 4.84 -9.15 -7.09
N LYS A 107 5.22 -10.41 -7.25
CA LYS A 107 6.11 -10.83 -8.34
C LYS A 107 5.37 -10.80 -9.68
N ALA A 108 5.95 -10.13 -10.67
CA ALA A 108 5.39 -10.07 -12.01
C ALA A 108 5.49 -11.45 -12.71
N PRO A 109 4.40 -11.99 -13.27
CA PRO A 109 4.45 -13.23 -14.05
C PRO A 109 5.42 -13.10 -15.23
N GLY A 110 6.35 -14.04 -15.36
CA GLY A 110 7.34 -14.02 -16.46
C GLY A 110 8.35 -12.88 -16.39
N ASP A 111 8.48 -12.20 -15.24
CA ASP A 111 9.34 -11.02 -15.06
C ASP A 111 9.03 -9.87 -16.03
N ASP A 112 7.73 -9.64 -16.31
CA ASP A 112 7.23 -8.48 -17.06
C ASP A 112 6.30 -7.63 -16.18
N VAL A 113 6.88 -6.72 -15.39
CA VAL A 113 6.10 -5.81 -14.53
C VAL A 113 5.38 -4.72 -15.33
N GLN A 114 5.79 -4.46 -16.57
CA GLN A 114 5.20 -3.40 -17.40
C GLN A 114 3.82 -3.81 -17.94
N SER A 115 3.59 -5.09 -18.23
CA SER A 115 2.25 -5.62 -18.57
C SER A 115 1.43 -6.10 -17.36
N TYR A 116 2.06 -6.26 -16.19
CA TYR A 116 1.41 -6.81 -15.00
C TYR A 116 0.51 -5.80 -14.27
N ALA A 117 -0.78 -6.11 -14.11
CA ALA A 117 -1.77 -5.25 -13.45
C ALA A 117 -1.84 -5.37 -11.92
N GLY A 118 -0.92 -6.11 -11.27
CA GLY A 118 -0.96 -6.33 -9.82
C GLY A 118 -2.06 -7.28 -9.33
N ASN A 119 -2.64 -8.08 -10.23
CA ASN A 119 -3.78 -8.97 -9.98
C ASN A 119 -3.37 -10.40 -9.54
N GLY A 120 -2.13 -10.58 -9.12
CA GLY A 120 -1.59 -11.78 -8.48
C GLY A 120 -1.32 -11.53 -7.00
N ASP A 121 -0.56 -12.43 -6.38
CA ASP A 121 -0.38 -12.46 -4.93
C ASP A 121 0.56 -11.37 -4.40
N TRP A 122 0.17 -10.77 -3.27
CA TRP A 122 0.92 -9.76 -2.53
C TRP A 122 1.37 -10.30 -1.17
N PHE A 123 2.60 -9.95 -0.76
CA PHE A 123 3.15 -10.25 0.56
C PHE A 123 3.79 -9.02 1.19
N LYS A 124 3.69 -8.89 2.52
CA LYS A 124 4.16 -7.72 3.26
C LYS A 124 5.66 -7.84 3.58
N VAL A 125 6.46 -6.91 3.08
CA VAL A 125 7.91 -6.87 3.34
C VAL A 125 8.30 -5.90 4.46
N ARG A 126 7.45 -4.91 4.74
CA ARG A 126 7.64 -3.96 5.86
C ARG A 126 6.33 -3.52 6.48
N GLU A 127 6.36 -3.26 7.78
CA GLU A 127 5.39 -2.39 8.46
C GLU A 127 6.06 -1.43 9.45
N ALA A 128 5.46 -0.26 9.63
CA ALA A 128 5.82 0.76 10.60
C ALA A 128 4.63 1.08 11.49
N LEU A 129 4.83 1.07 12.81
CA LEU A 129 3.77 1.05 13.83
C LEU A 129 3.95 2.23 14.81
N LEU A 130 3.77 2.00 16.12
CA LEU A 130 4.04 2.97 17.15
C LEU A 130 5.52 2.93 17.56
N CYS A 131 6.13 4.10 17.68
CA CYS A 131 7.49 4.30 18.21
C CYS A 131 7.48 4.91 19.62
N SER A 132 6.32 5.33 20.13
CA SER A 132 6.16 5.78 21.52
C SER A 132 4.87 5.24 22.14
N SER A 133 4.96 4.73 23.36
CA SER A 133 3.86 3.99 23.98
C SER A 133 2.71 4.89 24.45
N PRO A 134 1.47 4.69 23.99
CA PRO A 134 0.31 5.42 24.51
C PRO A 134 -0.01 5.03 25.96
N ALA A 135 0.37 3.83 26.41
CA ALA A 135 0.30 3.44 27.81
C ALA A 135 1.26 4.26 28.70
N ALA A 136 2.34 4.82 28.12
CA ALA A 136 3.23 5.79 28.76
C ALA A 136 2.81 7.26 28.54
N GLY A 137 1.68 7.52 27.85
CA GLY A 137 1.12 8.84 27.61
C GLY A 137 1.49 9.47 26.25
N ALA A 138 1.98 8.69 25.28
CA ALA A 138 2.21 9.19 23.92
C ALA A 138 0.89 9.58 23.21
N ASP A 139 0.96 10.60 22.35
CA ASP A 139 -0.19 11.14 21.63
C ASP A 139 -0.42 10.40 20.31
N LEU A 140 -1.39 9.47 20.30
CA LEU A 140 -1.83 8.73 19.10
C LEU A 140 -2.39 9.62 17.99
N THR A 141 -2.67 10.90 18.25
CA THR A 141 -3.07 11.85 17.20
C THR A 141 -1.88 12.48 16.48
N LYS A 142 -0.64 12.22 16.93
CA LYS A 142 0.61 12.82 16.40
C LYS A 142 1.82 11.86 16.45
N GLU A 143 2.84 12.23 17.21
CA GLU A 143 4.22 11.71 17.24
C GLU A 143 4.36 10.28 17.81
N ALA A 144 3.27 9.63 18.24
CA ALA A 144 3.34 8.24 18.70
C ALA A 144 3.66 7.25 17.56
N TRP A 145 3.30 7.59 16.32
CA TRP A 145 3.53 6.77 15.12
C TRP A 145 4.94 6.98 14.59
N CYS A 146 5.64 5.89 14.24
CA CYS A 146 6.98 5.98 13.65
C CYS A 146 7.00 6.78 12.34
N THR A 147 5.91 6.76 11.58
CA THR A 147 5.78 7.48 10.31
C THR A 147 5.69 9.00 10.47
N TRP A 148 5.45 9.50 11.68
CA TRP A 148 5.19 10.92 11.90
C TRP A 148 6.46 11.75 11.66
N GLY A 149 6.37 12.69 10.72
CA GLY A 149 7.51 13.54 10.32
C GLY A 149 8.41 12.95 9.23
N GLU A 150 8.19 11.70 8.79
CA GLU A 150 8.94 11.10 7.68
C GLU A 150 8.58 11.74 6.33
N ASP A 151 9.56 11.90 5.45
CA ASP A 151 9.42 12.47 4.09
C ASP A 151 9.08 11.45 2.99
N GLY A 152 9.00 10.17 3.35
CA GLY A 152 8.76 9.05 2.44
C GLY A 152 8.56 7.73 3.17
N ILE A 153 8.32 6.66 2.41
CA ILE A 153 8.21 5.29 2.93
C ILE A 153 9.47 4.51 2.53
N LYS A 154 10.38 4.37 3.48
CA LYS A 154 11.68 3.67 3.38
C LYS A 154 11.54 2.18 3.70
N PHE A 155 12.24 1.29 2.99
CA PHE A 155 12.34 -0.13 3.30
C PHE A 155 13.64 -0.75 2.78
N GLU A 156 14.08 -1.87 3.37
CA GLU A 156 15.19 -2.68 2.84
C GLU A 156 14.64 -3.72 1.85
N VAL A 157 15.29 -3.90 0.70
CA VAL A 157 14.90 -4.92 -0.29
C VAL A 157 15.19 -6.33 0.26
N PRO A 158 14.18 -7.22 0.43
CA PRO A 158 14.40 -8.51 1.06
C PRO A 158 15.39 -9.40 0.30
N SER A 159 16.30 -10.05 1.03
CA SER A 159 17.29 -10.98 0.47
C SER A 159 16.75 -12.40 0.24
N ASN A 160 15.65 -12.76 0.91
CA ASN A 160 15.08 -14.11 0.97
C ASN A 160 13.86 -14.33 0.05
N ILE A 161 13.68 -13.47 -0.96
CA ILE A 161 12.69 -13.64 -2.04
C ILE A 161 13.39 -14.02 -3.35
N PRO A 162 12.70 -14.58 -4.36
CA PRO A 162 13.29 -14.79 -5.68
C PRO A 162 13.78 -13.47 -6.30
N SER A 163 14.86 -13.50 -7.08
CA SER A 163 15.20 -12.37 -7.97
C SER A 163 14.14 -12.20 -9.09
N GLY A 164 14.19 -11.07 -9.79
CA GLY A 164 13.32 -10.74 -10.93
C GLY A 164 12.42 -9.53 -10.67
N GLN A 165 11.38 -9.35 -11.49
CA GLN A 165 10.58 -8.12 -11.47
C GLN A 165 9.38 -8.18 -10.51
N TYR A 166 9.15 -7.09 -9.80
CA TYR A 166 8.11 -6.91 -8.79
C TYR A 166 7.37 -5.59 -8.98
N LEU A 167 6.05 -5.65 -8.82
CA LEU A 167 5.24 -4.48 -8.51
C LEU A 167 5.30 -4.28 -6.99
N VAL A 168 5.74 -3.10 -6.56
CA VAL A 168 5.97 -2.76 -5.15
C VAL A 168 5.03 -1.64 -4.74
N ARG A 169 4.19 -1.90 -3.74
CA ARG A 169 3.18 -0.96 -3.24
C ARG A 169 3.59 -0.46 -1.87
N VAL A 170 3.85 0.84 -1.77
CA VAL A 170 3.96 1.52 -0.46
C VAL A 170 2.60 2.10 -0.08
N GLU A 171 2.29 2.11 1.21
CA GLU A 171 1.01 2.56 1.75
C GLU A 171 1.20 3.23 3.12
N HIS A 172 0.54 4.37 3.33
CA HIS A 172 0.28 4.96 4.65
C HIS A 172 -1.22 5.02 4.89
N ILE A 173 -1.64 4.74 6.13
CA ILE A 173 -3.05 4.58 6.51
C ILE A 173 -3.42 5.58 7.61
N PRO A 174 -3.78 6.85 7.32
CA PRO A 174 -4.24 7.77 8.35
C PRO A 174 -5.52 7.34 9.05
N LEU A 175 -5.46 7.31 10.39
CA LEU A 175 -6.54 6.83 11.27
C LEU A 175 -7.31 7.97 11.95
N HIS A 176 -7.08 9.22 11.54
CA HIS A 176 -7.70 10.38 12.18
C HIS A 176 -9.24 10.42 12.04
N GLY A 177 -9.78 9.88 10.94
CA GLY A 177 -11.21 9.67 10.73
C GLY A 177 -11.73 8.28 11.13
N ALA A 178 -10.86 7.32 11.46
CA ALA A 178 -11.18 5.89 11.60
C ALA A 178 -12.03 5.50 12.83
N GLN A 179 -12.49 6.48 13.61
CA GLN A 179 -13.27 6.25 14.83
C GLN A 179 -14.66 5.67 14.52
N GLY A 180 -14.79 4.35 14.61
CA GLY A 180 -16.09 3.67 14.64
C GLY A 180 -16.86 3.66 13.31
N SER A 181 -16.20 3.94 12.18
CA SER A 181 -16.80 3.91 10.84
C SER A 181 -15.86 3.23 9.83
N PRO A 182 -16.38 2.33 8.96
CA PRO A 182 -15.60 1.72 7.88
C PRO A 182 -15.13 2.72 6.82
N ASP A 183 -15.78 3.88 6.72
CA ASP A 183 -15.43 4.95 5.77
C ASP A 183 -14.44 5.98 6.33
N GLY A 184 -13.92 5.74 7.54
CA GLY A 184 -13.14 6.71 8.31
C GLY A 184 -11.62 6.64 8.11
N ALA A 185 -11.06 5.47 7.83
CA ALA A 185 -9.64 5.34 7.51
C ALA A 185 -9.35 5.84 6.09
N GLU A 186 -8.23 6.55 5.95
CA GLU A 186 -7.73 7.02 4.67
C GLU A 186 -6.53 6.18 4.22
N TYR A 187 -6.29 6.12 2.91
CA TYR A 187 -5.20 5.35 2.32
C TYR A 187 -4.46 6.18 1.27
N TYR A 188 -3.16 6.36 1.49
CA TYR A 188 -2.22 7.04 0.60
C TYR A 188 -1.16 6.02 0.14
N TYR A 189 -1.24 5.58 -1.10
CA TYR A 189 -0.41 4.50 -1.65
C TYR A 189 -0.03 4.76 -3.10
N SER A 190 1.12 4.23 -3.50
CA SER A 190 1.64 4.27 -4.88
C SER A 190 2.34 2.96 -5.22
N CYS A 191 2.34 2.58 -6.50
CA CYS A 191 3.06 1.39 -6.99
C CYS A 191 4.30 1.76 -7.79
N GLY A 192 5.45 1.24 -7.41
CA GLY A 192 6.70 1.29 -8.18
C GLY A 192 7.07 -0.05 -8.80
N GLN A 193 8.00 0.00 -9.76
CA GLN A 193 8.39 -1.15 -10.57
C GLN A 193 9.88 -1.44 -10.36
N LEU A 194 10.18 -2.52 -9.64
CA LEU A 194 11.55 -2.89 -9.30
C LEU A 194 11.96 -4.20 -9.97
N GLU A 195 13.20 -4.29 -10.43
CA GLU A 195 13.88 -5.55 -10.75
C GLU A 195 14.84 -5.86 -9.60
N VAL A 196 14.52 -6.87 -8.80
CA VAL A 196 15.35 -7.27 -7.65
C VAL A 196 16.42 -8.25 -8.12
N THR A 197 17.69 -7.91 -7.86
CA THR A 197 18.85 -8.76 -8.14
C THR A 197 19.58 -9.17 -6.87
N GLY A 198 20.27 -10.32 -6.89
CA GLY A 198 21.07 -10.79 -5.76
C GLY A 198 20.27 -11.36 -4.58
N SER A 199 18.94 -11.43 -4.67
CA SER A 199 18.07 -12.14 -3.73
C SER A 199 17.90 -13.60 -4.11
N SER A 200 17.70 -14.46 -3.11
CA SER A 200 17.40 -15.88 -3.30
C SER A 200 16.47 -16.41 -2.23
N GLY A 201 15.37 -17.03 -2.63
CA GLY A 201 14.42 -17.71 -1.75
C GLY A 201 13.15 -18.08 -2.51
N GLU A 202 12.07 -18.29 -1.77
CA GLU A 202 10.75 -18.61 -2.31
C GLU A 202 9.76 -17.49 -2.01
N ILE A 203 8.64 -17.43 -2.74
CA ILE A 203 7.54 -16.53 -2.36
C ILE A 203 6.92 -17.08 -1.06
N PRO A 204 6.66 -16.23 -0.05
CA PRO A 204 6.04 -16.66 1.20
C PRO A 204 4.73 -17.42 0.98
N ALA A 205 4.43 -18.39 1.86
CA ALA A 205 3.18 -19.14 1.80
C ALA A 205 1.94 -18.31 2.17
N GLU A 206 2.11 -17.26 2.98
CA GLU A 206 1.03 -16.37 3.42
C GLU A 206 0.98 -15.11 2.54
N THR A 207 0.13 -15.17 1.51
CA THR A 207 -0.13 -14.07 0.57
C THR A 207 -1.57 -13.58 0.64
N GLY A 208 -1.83 -12.43 0.02
CA GLY A 208 -3.15 -11.82 -0.06
C GLY A 208 -3.38 -11.15 -1.41
N GLN A 209 -4.65 -10.92 -1.74
CA GLN A 209 -5.05 -10.19 -2.93
C GLN A 209 -5.39 -8.74 -2.57
N ILE A 210 -4.98 -7.79 -3.41
CA ILE A 210 -5.43 -6.40 -3.35
C ILE A 210 -6.29 -6.16 -4.61
N PRO A 211 -7.52 -5.64 -4.49
CA PRO A 211 -8.34 -5.57 -3.27
C PRO A 211 -8.66 -6.96 -2.68
N GLY A 212 -9.05 -7.02 -1.40
CA GLY A 212 -9.63 -8.22 -0.76
C GLY A 212 -9.01 -8.63 0.57
N MET A 213 -7.69 -8.48 0.76
CA MET A 213 -6.98 -8.81 2.00
C MET A 213 -7.12 -7.75 3.12
N ILE A 214 -7.59 -6.55 2.75
CA ILE A 214 -8.00 -5.47 3.66
C ILE A 214 -9.47 -5.19 3.34
N LYS A 215 -10.30 -5.06 4.36
CA LYS A 215 -11.75 -4.80 4.23
C LYS A 215 -12.17 -3.60 5.08
N PRO A 216 -13.25 -2.89 4.70
CA PRO A 216 -13.71 -1.72 5.45
C PRO A 216 -14.10 -2.03 6.90
N ASP A 217 -14.50 -3.27 7.19
CA ASP A 217 -14.94 -3.75 8.51
C ASP A 217 -13.84 -4.46 9.34
N ASP A 218 -12.59 -4.50 8.87
CA ASP A 218 -11.48 -5.04 9.65
C ASP A 218 -11.17 -4.14 10.89
N GLU A 219 -10.86 -4.75 12.03
CA GLU A 219 -10.57 -4.04 13.29
C GLU A 219 -9.38 -3.05 13.17
N ALA A 220 -8.42 -3.36 12.31
CA ALA A 220 -7.28 -2.51 11.98
C ALA A 220 -7.67 -1.21 11.24
N VAL A 221 -8.82 -1.22 10.56
CA VAL A 221 -9.37 -0.12 9.74
C VAL A 221 -10.33 0.73 10.56
N ILE A 222 -11.07 0.13 11.50
CA ILE A 222 -11.97 0.84 12.43
C ILE A 222 -11.27 1.09 13.77
N PHE A 223 -10.27 1.98 13.76
CA PHE A 223 -9.42 2.28 14.92
C PHE A 223 -9.67 3.66 15.55
N ASN A 224 -9.73 3.73 16.88
CA ASN A 224 -9.98 4.98 17.61
C ASN A 224 -8.70 5.54 18.24
N ILE A 225 -8.01 6.44 17.53
CA ILE A 225 -6.82 7.15 18.04
C ILE A 225 -7.14 8.18 19.14
N TRP A 226 -8.41 8.58 19.30
CA TRP A 226 -8.78 9.72 20.15
C TRP A 226 -8.95 9.36 21.62
N THR A 227 -9.32 8.11 21.93
CA THR A 227 -9.55 7.67 23.32
C THR A 227 -9.28 6.18 23.53
N GLY A 228 -8.55 5.85 24.59
CA GLY A 228 -8.53 4.53 25.23
C GLY A 228 -7.67 3.45 24.60
N ALA A 229 -7.15 3.63 23.38
CA ALA A 229 -6.22 2.70 22.77
C ALA A 229 -4.86 2.69 23.50
N THR A 230 -4.35 1.49 23.80
CA THR A 230 -3.03 1.25 24.40
C THR A 230 -2.05 0.54 23.47
N GLU A 231 -2.54 0.05 22.33
CA GLU A 231 -1.80 -0.56 21.25
C GLU A 231 -2.58 -0.37 19.93
N TYR A 232 -1.90 -0.50 18.80
CA TYR A 232 -2.51 -0.68 17.48
C TYR A 232 -2.37 -2.15 17.08
N SER A 233 -3.46 -2.91 17.17
CA SER A 233 -3.52 -4.34 16.87
C SER A 233 -4.99 -4.74 16.63
N PRO A 234 -5.30 -5.66 15.69
CA PRO A 234 -4.41 -6.30 14.73
C PRO A 234 -3.88 -5.33 13.66
N PHE A 235 -2.89 -5.75 12.87
CA PHE A 235 -2.41 -5.00 11.71
C PHE A 235 -3.20 -5.39 10.45
N PRO A 236 -3.41 -4.49 9.48
CA PRO A 236 -4.12 -4.82 8.24
C PRO A 236 -3.25 -5.62 7.27
N GLY A 237 -3.91 -6.39 6.40
CA GLY A 237 -3.29 -7.18 5.33
C GLY A 237 -2.60 -8.46 5.81
N THR A 238 -1.64 -8.96 5.03
CA THR A 238 -0.90 -10.19 5.34
C THR A 238 0.10 -9.99 6.49
N PRO A 239 0.51 -11.07 7.20
CA PRO A 239 1.61 -11.00 8.14
C PRO A 239 2.93 -10.55 7.47
N LEU A 240 3.81 -9.95 8.26
CA LEU A 240 5.18 -9.66 7.84
C LEU A 240 5.93 -10.97 7.54
N ILE A 241 6.62 -11.01 6.41
CA ILE A 241 7.41 -12.18 6.00
C ILE A 241 8.58 -12.43 6.96
N GLU A 242 9.11 -13.65 6.93
CA GLU A 242 10.45 -13.90 7.50
C GLU A 242 11.45 -12.97 6.81
N GLY A 243 12.37 -12.37 7.57
CA GLY A 243 13.36 -11.43 7.03
C GLY A 243 12.80 -10.07 6.57
N GLY A 244 11.49 -9.85 6.66
CA GLY A 244 10.89 -8.52 6.46
C GLY A 244 11.26 -7.56 7.59
N THR A 245 10.84 -6.30 7.50
CA THR A 245 11.23 -5.27 8.48
C THR A 245 10.03 -4.72 9.26
N GLN A 246 10.04 -4.82 10.58
CA GLN A 246 9.12 -4.08 11.44
C GLN A 246 9.85 -2.86 12.02
N TRP A 247 9.27 -1.68 11.89
CA TRP A 247 9.72 -0.49 12.61
C TRP A 247 8.71 -0.10 13.69
N GLY A 248 9.18 -0.03 14.92
CA GLY A 248 8.33 0.20 16.08
C GLY A 248 7.67 -1.08 16.60
N SER A 249 6.55 -0.93 17.29
CA SER A 249 5.83 -2.01 17.98
C SER A 249 4.33 -1.71 18.07
N ALA A 250 3.51 -2.72 18.33
CA ALA A 250 2.07 -2.56 18.49
C ALA A 250 1.71 -1.62 19.65
N ASP A 251 2.46 -1.69 20.77
CA ASP A 251 2.23 -0.94 22.01
C ASP A 251 3.18 0.27 22.19
N GLY A 252 4.04 0.54 21.19
CA GLY A 252 5.03 1.61 21.21
C GLY A 252 6.14 1.48 22.28
N THR A 253 6.38 0.27 22.80
CA THR A 253 7.47 0.03 23.79
C THR A 253 8.86 -0.13 23.16
N SER A 254 8.92 -0.30 21.84
CA SER A 254 10.14 -0.31 21.03
C SER A 254 9.99 0.65 19.85
N ASP A 255 11.03 1.45 19.61
CA ASP A 255 11.25 2.30 18.43
C ASP A 255 12.22 1.65 17.41
N ALA A 256 12.80 0.50 17.77
CA ALA A 256 13.79 -0.20 16.97
C ALA A 256 13.21 -0.73 15.63
N VAL A 257 14.12 -0.88 14.67
CA VAL A 257 13.91 -1.62 13.43
C VAL A 257 14.33 -3.08 13.67
N THR A 258 13.43 -4.02 13.43
CA THR A 258 13.64 -5.46 13.70
C THR A 258 13.31 -6.32 12.48
N GLY A 259 14.02 -7.45 12.36
CA GLY A 259 13.71 -8.48 11.36
C GLY A 259 12.48 -9.28 11.76
N GLY A 260 11.50 -9.37 10.87
CA GLY A 260 10.30 -10.19 11.01
C GLY A 260 10.66 -11.67 11.05
N SER A 261 10.09 -12.41 12.02
CA SER A 261 10.42 -13.82 12.25
C SER A 261 9.60 -14.81 11.42
N GLY A 262 8.71 -14.33 10.53
CA GLY A 262 7.86 -15.17 9.69
C GLY A 262 6.69 -15.82 10.43
N GLY A 263 5.55 -15.13 10.46
CA GLY A 263 4.29 -15.65 11.03
C GLY A 263 4.20 -15.56 12.56
N GLY A 264 3.09 -15.12 13.15
CA GLY A 264 1.89 -14.57 12.51
C GLY A 264 0.92 -13.98 13.54
N SER A 265 0.13 -12.99 13.12
CA SER A 265 -0.90 -12.38 13.95
C SER A 265 -2.16 -13.24 13.98
N THR A 266 -2.23 -14.20 14.91
CA THR A 266 -3.52 -14.77 15.34
C THR A 266 -3.63 -14.81 16.86
N SER A 267 -4.49 -13.96 17.39
CA SER A 267 -5.11 -14.13 18.71
C SER A 267 -6.57 -13.69 18.66
N GLN A 268 -7.32 -14.22 17.68
CA GLN A 268 -8.76 -14.31 17.83
C GLN A 268 -9.05 -15.15 19.07
N ALA A 269 -9.59 -14.52 20.10
CA ALA A 269 -9.95 -15.17 21.36
C ALA A 269 -11.21 -16.05 21.19
N GLN A 270 -11.07 -17.18 20.49
CA GLN A 270 -12.14 -18.16 20.40
C GLN A 270 -12.27 -18.87 21.75
N SER A 271 -13.38 -18.61 22.45
CA SER A 271 -13.61 -19.12 23.80
C SER A 271 -13.65 -20.65 23.83
N ALA A 272 -12.61 -21.26 24.40
CA ALA A 272 -12.55 -22.71 24.59
C ALA A 272 -13.60 -23.16 25.61
N SER A 273 -14.58 -23.94 25.17
CA SER A 273 -15.52 -24.62 26.05
C SER A 273 -14.88 -25.85 26.69
N THR A 274 -14.97 -25.90 28.02
CA THR A 274 -14.36 -26.93 28.86
C THR A 274 -14.79 -28.34 28.48
N SER A 275 -13.82 -29.25 28.29
CA SER A 275 -14.05 -30.68 28.53
C SER A 275 -12.88 -31.31 29.28
N THR A 276 -13.15 -31.69 30.52
CA THR A 276 -12.24 -32.34 31.46
C THR A 276 -11.98 -33.78 31.05
N SER A 277 -10.73 -34.24 31.08
CA SER A 277 -10.42 -35.63 31.40
C SER A 277 -9.04 -35.77 32.04
N SER A 278 -8.97 -36.70 32.98
CA SER A 278 -7.90 -36.87 33.95
C SER A 278 -6.68 -37.57 33.36
N SER A 279 -5.50 -37.24 33.89
CA SER A 279 -4.30 -38.08 33.81
C SER A 279 -3.68 -38.17 35.19
N GLU A 280 -3.75 -39.34 35.82
CA GLU A 280 -2.96 -39.65 37.01
C GLU A 280 -1.62 -40.30 36.61
N ASP A 281 -0.65 -40.12 37.48
CA ASP A 281 0.72 -40.63 37.47
C ASP A 281 0.80 -42.16 37.26
N GLU A 282 1.77 -42.66 36.49
CA GLU A 282 2.83 -43.48 37.08
C GLU A 282 4.06 -43.61 36.16
N SER A 283 5.23 -43.71 36.79
CA SER A 283 6.52 -43.97 36.13
C SER A 283 6.93 -45.44 36.25
N THR A 284 7.73 -45.97 35.32
CA THR A 284 8.80 -46.95 35.63
C THR A 284 9.75 -47.19 34.45
N ALA A 285 10.96 -47.66 34.77
CA ALA A 285 12.05 -48.04 33.87
C ALA A 285 11.75 -49.39 33.14
N ASP A 286 12.55 -49.97 32.23
CA ASP A 286 14.01 -49.99 32.17
C ASP A 286 14.62 -50.48 30.82
N ALA A 287 15.89 -50.14 30.60
CA ALA A 287 16.97 -50.78 29.83
C ALA A 287 16.78 -51.50 28.46
N SER A 288 17.49 -50.94 27.46
CA SER A 288 18.51 -51.60 26.58
C SER A 288 18.11 -52.61 25.49
N TYR A 289 18.60 -52.41 24.26
CA TYR A 289 19.87 -53.00 23.77
C TYR A 289 20.36 -52.31 22.47
N SER A 290 21.59 -52.61 22.02
CA SER A 290 22.36 -51.83 21.03
C SER A 290 22.25 -52.27 19.56
N ALA A 291 22.60 -51.34 18.65
CA ALA A 291 23.31 -51.55 17.36
C ALA A 291 22.54 -52.28 16.21
N SER A 292 22.83 -52.12 14.90
CA SER A 292 23.62 -51.13 14.11
C SER A 292 23.50 -51.45 12.60
N GLN A 293 23.91 -50.50 11.74
CA GLN A 293 24.31 -50.64 10.31
C GLN A 293 23.24 -50.62 9.19
N GLU A 294 23.29 -49.53 8.42
CA GLU A 294 23.69 -49.41 6.99
C GLU A 294 23.67 -50.61 6.00
N SER A 295 23.67 -50.26 4.70
CA SER A 295 23.80 -51.07 3.47
C SER A 295 22.50 -51.71 2.94
N SER A 296 22.25 -51.83 1.63
CA SER A 296 22.89 -51.26 0.41
C SER A 296 22.03 -51.53 -0.84
N ALA A 297 22.33 -50.86 -1.97
CA ALA A 297 22.20 -51.31 -3.38
C ALA A 297 21.00 -52.21 -3.77
N ALA A 298 20.02 -51.72 -4.55
CA ALA A 298 20.02 -51.65 -6.02
C ALA A 298 19.74 -52.98 -6.75
N GLU A 299 18.83 -52.98 -7.73
CA GLU A 299 19.11 -53.46 -9.10
C GLU A 299 18.08 -52.89 -10.12
N SER A 300 18.36 -53.07 -11.41
CA SER A 300 17.85 -52.35 -12.58
C SER A 300 16.92 -53.16 -13.49
N ALA A 301 16.10 -52.46 -14.30
CA ALA A 301 15.90 -52.71 -15.74
C ALA A 301 15.27 -51.46 -16.39
N TYR A 302 15.79 -50.83 -17.46
CA TYR A 302 15.80 -51.26 -18.87
C TYR A 302 14.41 -51.70 -19.39
N GLY A 303 13.80 -51.07 -20.41
CA GLY A 303 14.19 -49.85 -21.14
C GLY A 303 13.30 -49.53 -22.35
N SER A 304 13.55 -48.37 -22.96
CA SER A 304 13.41 -48.02 -24.40
C SER A 304 12.08 -48.24 -25.16
N GLU A 305 11.52 -47.10 -25.63
CA GLU A 305 11.14 -46.82 -27.04
C GLU A 305 9.87 -47.50 -27.66
N SER A 306 9.11 -46.89 -28.60
CA SER A 306 9.00 -45.50 -29.08
C SER A 306 7.72 -45.34 -29.96
N ALA A 307 7.43 -44.09 -30.37
CA ALA A 307 6.76 -43.70 -31.63
C ALA A 307 5.22 -43.83 -31.85
N THR A 308 4.59 -42.63 -31.86
CA THR A 308 3.69 -42.07 -32.92
C THR A 308 2.27 -42.57 -33.20
N SER A 309 1.34 -41.64 -32.94
CA SER A 309 0.41 -41.01 -33.91
C SER A 309 -1.03 -41.50 -34.15
N SER A 310 -1.92 -40.50 -34.08
CA SER A 310 -3.15 -40.28 -34.87
C SER A 310 -4.33 -41.26 -34.74
N SER A 311 -5.47 -40.75 -34.27
CA SER A 311 -6.58 -40.34 -35.16
C SER A 311 -7.71 -39.67 -34.37
N ALA A 312 -8.49 -38.81 -35.04
CA ALA A 312 -9.67 -38.16 -34.47
C ALA A 312 -10.95 -38.88 -34.92
N ALA A 313 -11.99 -38.82 -34.09
CA ALA A 313 -13.38 -39.05 -34.49
C ALA A 313 -14.31 -38.16 -33.67
N GLN A 314 -15.28 -37.54 -34.33
CA GLN A 314 -16.36 -36.74 -33.75
C GLN A 314 -17.67 -37.56 -33.73
N GLU A 315 -18.69 -36.97 -33.10
CA GLU A 315 -20.11 -37.32 -33.17
C GLU A 315 -20.60 -38.58 -32.43
N SER A 316 -21.86 -38.67 -32.00
CA SER A 316 -22.83 -37.65 -31.53
C SER A 316 -24.02 -38.38 -30.89
N SER A 317 -24.78 -37.70 -30.01
CA SER A 317 -26.24 -37.90 -29.85
C SER A 317 -26.79 -37.01 -28.73
N ALA A 318 -28.03 -36.54 -28.90
CA ALA A 318 -28.71 -35.64 -27.98
C ALA A 318 -30.14 -36.11 -27.70
N ALA A 319 -30.62 -35.85 -26.48
CA ALA A 319 -32.03 -35.64 -26.12
C ALA A 319 -32.01 -34.92 -24.76
N ALA A 320 -32.39 -33.65 -24.60
CA ALA A 320 -33.67 -32.99 -24.91
C ALA A 320 -34.82 -33.44 -24.00
N ASN A 321 -35.21 -32.55 -23.08
CA ASN A 321 -36.63 -32.30 -22.82
C ASN A 321 -36.83 -30.85 -22.31
N SER A 322 -37.89 -30.21 -22.78
CA SER A 322 -38.27 -28.81 -22.53
C SER A 322 -39.79 -28.72 -22.38
N TYR A 323 -40.28 -27.80 -21.55
CA TYR A 323 -41.63 -27.19 -21.52
C TYR A 323 -41.71 -26.33 -20.24
N GLY A 324 -42.25 -25.11 -20.16
CA GLY A 324 -42.76 -24.11 -21.12
C GLY A 324 -42.92 -22.76 -20.34
N SER A 325 -42.73 -21.57 -20.92
CA SER A 325 -43.75 -20.73 -21.61
C SER A 325 -44.89 -20.25 -20.66
N GLU A 326 -45.43 -19.02 -20.63
CA GLU A 326 -45.67 -17.89 -21.57
C GLU A 326 -45.71 -16.55 -20.76
N SER A 327 -45.81 -15.29 -21.25
CA SER A 327 -45.80 -14.61 -22.59
C SER A 327 -45.60 -13.06 -22.44
N GLU A 328 -44.99 -12.44 -23.47
CA GLU A 328 -45.30 -11.16 -24.21
C GLU A 328 -45.84 -9.87 -23.51
N THR A 329 -45.76 -8.62 -24.03
CA THR A 329 -45.54 -7.98 -25.36
C THR A 329 -44.65 -6.71 -25.22
N SER A 330 -43.73 -6.29 -26.10
CA SER A 330 -43.72 -5.92 -27.54
C SER A 330 -44.20 -4.49 -27.91
N TYR A 331 -43.28 -3.67 -28.48
CA TYR A 331 -43.51 -2.56 -29.44
C TYR A 331 -42.25 -2.39 -30.36
N ASP A 332 -42.38 -1.72 -31.52
CA ASP A 332 -41.71 -2.10 -32.78
C ASP A 332 -40.99 -0.96 -33.55
N ALA A 333 -39.95 -1.33 -34.34
CA ALA A 333 -39.31 -0.72 -35.53
C ALA A 333 -39.03 0.83 -35.64
N SER A 334 -38.21 1.37 -36.57
CA SER A 334 -37.72 0.87 -37.87
C SER A 334 -36.37 1.47 -38.33
N GLN A 335 -35.76 0.86 -39.37
CA GLN A 335 -34.54 1.32 -40.08
C GLN A 335 -34.86 1.91 -41.47
N GLU A 336 -33.92 2.67 -42.06
CA GLU A 336 -33.90 2.96 -43.51
C GLU A 336 -32.47 2.94 -44.09
N SER A 337 -32.34 2.92 -45.43
CA SER A 337 -31.22 2.34 -46.18
C SER A 337 -30.41 3.31 -47.07
N SER A 338 -29.28 2.81 -47.61
CA SER A 338 -28.32 3.49 -48.50
C SER A 338 -28.85 3.91 -49.89
N PRO A 339 -28.04 4.62 -50.69
CA PRO A 339 -27.41 3.95 -51.85
C PRO A 339 -25.93 4.34 -52.13
N ALA A 340 -25.31 3.74 -53.16
CA ALA A 340 -23.87 3.77 -53.43
C ALA A 340 -23.48 4.04 -54.91
N THR A 341 -22.24 4.51 -55.10
CA THR A 341 -21.36 4.46 -56.31
C THR A 341 -19.91 4.59 -55.79
N GLY A 342 -18.86 3.83 -56.13
CA GLY A 342 -18.31 3.34 -57.41
C GLY A 342 -17.07 4.21 -57.80
N SER A 343 -15.88 3.74 -58.24
CA SER A 343 -15.29 2.40 -58.45
C SER A 343 -13.78 2.50 -58.88
N TYR A 344 -13.04 1.37 -58.86
CA TYR A 344 -11.79 1.02 -59.61
C TYR A 344 -10.36 1.36 -59.09
N GLY A 345 -9.45 0.37 -59.23
CA GLY A 345 -7.97 0.53 -59.31
C GLY A 345 -7.14 -0.22 -58.24
N SER A 346 -7.06 -1.56 -58.23
CA SER A 346 -6.11 -2.43 -58.97
C SER A 346 -4.70 -2.62 -58.33
N GLU A 347 -4.31 -3.89 -58.14
CA GLU A 347 -3.07 -4.38 -57.49
C GLU A 347 -1.76 -4.01 -58.21
N SER A 348 -0.62 -4.03 -57.48
CA SER A 348 0.61 -4.77 -57.85
C SER A 348 1.78 -4.58 -56.85
N ALA A 349 2.43 -5.69 -56.49
CA ALA A 349 3.84 -5.78 -56.03
C ALA A 349 4.58 -6.71 -57.04
N PRO A 350 5.91 -7.01 -56.97
CA PRO A 350 6.92 -6.70 -55.94
C PRO A 350 8.36 -6.35 -56.45
N SER A 351 9.33 -6.33 -55.53
CA SER A 351 10.70 -6.94 -55.65
C SER A 351 12.01 -6.08 -55.65
N HIS A 352 12.91 -6.49 -54.74
CA HIS A 352 14.40 -6.50 -54.71
C HIS A 352 15.29 -5.34 -55.23
N SER A 353 16.20 -4.82 -54.37
CA SER A 353 17.64 -5.23 -54.32
C SER A 353 18.51 -4.32 -53.40
N ALA A 354 19.59 -4.87 -52.83
CA ALA A 354 20.65 -4.15 -52.08
C ALA A 354 21.82 -3.69 -52.99
N PRO A 355 22.84 -2.95 -52.49
CA PRO A 355 24.10 -3.65 -52.17
C PRO A 355 25.03 -3.07 -51.05
N ALA A 356 25.77 -4.00 -50.42
CA ALA A 356 27.20 -4.00 -50.03
C ALA A 356 27.94 -2.79 -49.38
N THR A 357 28.29 -2.97 -48.09
CA THR A 357 29.62 -2.87 -47.43
C THR A 357 30.80 -2.05 -48.02
N SER A 358 31.50 -1.29 -47.16
CA SER A 358 32.99 -1.23 -47.12
C SER A 358 33.51 -0.86 -45.71
N SER A 359 34.83 -0.88 -45.49
CA SER A 359 35.46 -1.06 -44.16
C SER A 359 36.61 -0.09 -43.82
N ALA A 360 37.06 -0.18 -42.56
CA ALA A 360 38.39 0.17 -42.02
C ALA A 360 38.61 1.57 -41.39
N ALA A 361 39.57 1.60 -40.45
CA ALA A 361 39.87 2.65 -39.47
C ALA A 361 41.31 3.23 -39.68
N PRO A 362 42.06 3.62 -38.63
CA PRO A 362 41.91 4.81 -37.76
C PRO A 362 43.12 5.79 -37.87
N TYR A 363 42.99 7.03 -37.38
CA TYR A 363 44.14 7.91 -37.07
C TYR A 363 43.88 8.82 -35.86
N ALA A 364 44.88 8.93 -34.97
CA ALA A 364 45.07 9.99 -33.96
C ALA A 364 46.02 11.09 -34.56
N PRO A 365 46.36 12.25 -33.92
CA PRO A 365 46.64 12.42 -32.48
C PRO A 365 46.44 13.82 -31.80
N SER A 366 46.72 13.85 -30.48
CA SER A 366 47.38 14.93 -29.69
C SER A 366 46.71 16.27 -29.34
N SER A 367 46.51 16.48 -28.01
CA SER A 367 46.85 17.65 -27.17
C SER A 367 46.52 19.10 -27.59
N THR A 368 45.83 19.86 -26.73
CA THR A 368 46.39 21.00 -25.93
C THR A 368 45.34 21.55 -24.95
N ALA A 369 45.70 22.53 -24.11
CA ALA A 369 45.00 22.85 -22.85
C ALA A 369 44.14 24.14 -22.87
N SER A 370 43.23 24.22 -21.89
CA SER A 370 42.80 25.43 -21.15
C SER A 370 42.30 26.67 -21.91
N ALA A 371 40.98 26.91 -21.81
CA ALA A 371 40.43 28.17 -21.27
C ALA A 371 38.95 27.98 -20.88
N GLY A 372 38.49 28.63 -19.82
CA GLY A 372 37.08 28.61 -19.42
C GLY A 372 36.27 29.71 -20.12
N SER A 373 34.96 29.48 -20.24
CA SER A 373 33.95 30.54 -20.44
C SER A 373 32.61 30.11 -19.83
N SER A 374 31.86 31.10 -19.39
CA SER A 374 30.54 31.01 -18.76
C SER A 374 29.49 30.30 -19.63
N TYR A 375 28.66 29.47 -19.00
CA TYR A 375 27.38 29.05 -19.57
C TYR A 375 26.30 30.10 -19.27
N GLU A 376 25.73 30.70 -20.32
CA GLU A 376 24.42 31.34 -20.22
C GLU A 376 23.33 30.27 -20.33
N ALA A 377 22.32 30.32 -19.47
CA ALA A 377 21.16 29.44 -19.57
C ALA A 377 20.15 30.01 -20.58
N PRO A 378 19.54 29.19 -21.45
CA PRO A 378 18.48 29.66 -22.35
C PRO A 378 17.19 29.96 -21.58
N PRO A 379 16.38 30.96 -22.01
CA PRO A 379 15.14 31.32 -21.34
C PRO A 379 13.99 30.36 -21.73
N ASN A 380 13.56 29.52 -20.80
CA ASN A 380 12.30 28.78 -20.92
C ASN A 380 11.14 29.62 -20.38
N SER A 381 10.45 30.32 -21.27
CA SER A 381 9.14 30.91 -20.98
C SER A 381 8.05 29.83 -21.10
N TYR A 382 7.54 29.34 -19.97
CA TYR A 382 6.23 28.70 -19.91
C TYR A 382 5.24 29.68 -19.25
N GLU A 383 4.24 30.10 -19.99
CA GLU A 383 3.14 30.90 -19.43
C GLU A 383 2.22 29.99 -18.62
N ALA A 384 1.93 30.37 -17.37
CA ALA A 384 0.96 29.66 -16.55
C ALA A 384 -0.46 29.87 -17.13
N PRO A 385 -1.29 28.82 -17.25
CA PRO A 385 -2.67 28.98 -17.70
C PRO A 385 -3.47 29.80 -16.69
N SER A 386 -4.20 30.79 -17.20
CA SER A 386 -5.04 31.70 -16.41
C SER A 386 -6.18 30.98 -15.70
N SER A 387 -6.46 31.36 -14.44
CA SER A 387 -7.53 30.83 -13.62
C SER A 387 -8.92 30.87 -14.31
N PRO A 388 -9.76 29.83 -14.15
CA PRO A 388 -11.14 29.87 -14.64
C PRO A 388 -11.98 30.92 -13.87
N PRO A 389 -13.02 31.50 -14.50
CA PRO A 389 -13.88 32.48 -13.87
C PRO A 389 -14.76 31.86 -12.78
N ALA A 390 -15.00 32.61 -11.70
CA ALA A 390 -15.84 32.17 -10.59
C ALA A 390 -17.30 31.96 -11.04
N THR A 391 -17.84 30.76 -10.81
CA THR A 391 -19.25 30.45 -10.99
C THR A 391 -20.08 30.96 -9.82
N THR A 392 -21.15 31.70 -10.12
CA THR A 392 -22.10 32.23 -9.13
C THR A 392 -23.04 31.14 -8.62
N GLU A 393 -22.94 30.79 -7.34
CA GLU A 393 -23.95 30.04 -6.59
C GLU A 393 -25.12 30.96 -6.15
N PRO A 394 -26.36 30.45 -6.02
CA PRO A 394 -27.54 31.27 -5.74
C PRO A 394 -27.65 31.67 -4.26
N SER A 395 -28.08 32.91 -4.03
CA SER A 395 -28.31 33.46 -2.69
C SER A 395 -29.50 32.80 -1.98
N TRP A 396 -29.29 32.27 -0.77
CA TRP A 396 -30.36 31.94 0.16
C TRP A 396 -30.38 32.94 1.33
N SER A 397 -31.48 33.66 1.48
CA SER A 397 -31.66 34.67 2.54
C SER A 397 -32.19 34.03 3.82
N GLY A 398 -31.35 33.95 4.86
CA GLY A 398 -31.73 33.57 6.21
C GLY A 398 -31.17 34.58 7.23
N SER A 399 -31.99 35.00 8.18
CA SER A 399 -31.72 36.16 9.04
C SER A 399 -30.47 36.03 9.91
N SER A 400 -29.77 37.16 10.04
CA SER A 400 -28.84 37.46 11.13
C SER A 400 -29.50 37.34 12.50
N ASP A 401 -28.80 36.77 13.49
CA ASP A 401 -28.75 37.37 14.84
C ASP A 401 -27.53 36.89 15.66
N ASN A 402 -26.87 37.87 16.28
CA ASN A 402 -25.88 37.84 17.38
C ASN A 402 -24.81 36.73 17.47
N GLY A 403 -23.54 37.17 17.39
CA GLY A 403 -22.39 36.44 17.91
C GLY A 403 -22.16 36.64 19.41
N GLY A 404 -21.26 35.85 19.99
CA GLY A 404 -20.84 35.96 21.38
C GLY A 404 -19.63 35.10 21.68
N SER A 405 -18.43 35.68 21.63
CA SER A 405 -17.21 35.04 22.13
C SER A 405 -17.18 35.08 23.67
N TRP A 406 -16.82 33.96 24.31
CA TRP A 406 -16.54 33.94 25.74
C TRP A 406 -15.28 33.15 26.06
N TRP A 407 -14.54 33.68 27.03
CA TRP A 407 -13.18 33.28 27.39
C TRP A 407 -13.15 32.21 28.47
N SER A 408 -12.00 31.55 28.59
CA SER A 408 -11.62 30.81 29.79
C SER A 408 -11.44 31.73 31.00
N GLN A 409 -12.06 31.39 32.12
CA GLN A 409 -11.52 31.58 33.48
C GLN A 409 -12.36 30.77 34.47
N GLY A 410 -11.70 30.02 35.36
CA GLY A 410 -12.36 29.24 36.40
C GLY A 410 -12.53 30.03 37.70
N ASN A 411 -13.22 29.45 38.68
CA ASN A 411 -12.91 29.68 40.08
C ASN A 411 -13.49 28.60 41.00
N ASP A 412 -12.71 28.20 42.00
CA ASP A 412 -13.21 27.51 43.20
C ASP A 412 -14.08 28.46 44.03
N GLN A 413 -15.20 27.96 44.55
CA GLN A 413 -15.66 28.16 45.94
C GLN A 413 -16.75 27.11 46.25
N GLY A 414 -16.66 26.46 47.40
CA GLY A 414 -17.66 25.48 47.86
C GLY A 414 -18.55 25.98 48.99
N GLY A 415 -19.56 25.18 49.37
CA GLY A 415 -20.04 25.14 50.76
C GLY A 415 -21.55 25.16 51.03
N PHE A 416 -22.11 23.97 51.32
CA PHE A 416 -23.30 23.71 52.19
C PHE A 416 -24.67 24.29 51.77
N TRP A 417 -25.81 23.56 51.87
CA TRP A 417 -26.32 22.88 53.07
C TRP A 417 -27.14 21.58 52.84
N LYS A 418 -26.89 20.60 53.73
CA LYS A 418 -27.69 19.48 54.30
C LYS A 418 -29.04 18.99 53.70
N GLY A 419 -29.19 17.66 53.67
CA GLY A 419 -30.47 16.91 53.81
C GLY A 419 -30.44 15.53 53.11
N ALA A 420 -29.84 14.44 53.63
CA ALA A 420 -30.06 13.65 54.86
C ALA A 420 -30.90 12.35 54.63
N TRP A 421 -30.41 11.25 55.24
CA TRP A 421 -31.02 9.90 55.45
C TRP A 421 -30.90 8.82 54.34
N GLY A 422 -30.32 7.66 54.70
CA GLY A 422 -30.43 6.41 53.92
C GLY A 422 -29.24 5.44 53.98
N SER A 423 -28.85 4.91 55.14
CA SER A 423 -27.98 3.71 55.21
C SER A 423 -28.83 2.42 55.21
N PRO A 424 -28.24 1.25 54.88
CA PRO A 424 -27.68 0.45 55.97
C PRO A 424 -26.28 -0.13 55.69
N ALA A 425 -25.53 -0.38 56.76
CA ALA A 425 -24.31 -1.18 56.75
C ALA A 425 -24.64 -2.66 57.01
N GLY A 426 -23.74 -3.59 56.61
CA GLY A 426 -23.95 -5.02 56.86
C GLY A 426 -22.83 -5.92 56.36
N CYS A 427 -21.61 -5.77 56.88
CA CYS A 427 -20.49 -6.67 56.56
C CYS A 427 -20.41 -7.83 57.57
N ALA A 428 -20.40 -9.08 57.11
CA ALA A 428 -20.00 -10.23 57.93
C ALA A 428 -19.45 -11.38 57.05
N ARG A 429 -18.20 -11.78 57.28
CA ARG A 429 -17.61 -13.01 56.74
C ARG A 429 -17.91 -14.20 57.66
N ARG A 430 -18.13 -15.39 57.11
CA ARG A 430 -17.85 -16.67 57.81
C ARG A 430 -17.51 -17.76 56.78
N ALA A 431 -16.59 -18.65 57.15
CA ALA A 431 -16.00 -19.66 56.27
C ALA A 431 -16.62 -21.06 56.46
N VAL A 432 -16.65 -21.82 55.36
CA VAL A 432 -16.45 -23.29 55.21
C VAL A 432 -17.16 -24.24 56.19
N LYS A 433 -18.04 -25.10 55.66
CA LYS A 433 -17.90 -26.58 55.78
C LYS A 433 -18.65 -27.33 54.67
N SER A 434 -18.12 -28.48 54.30
CA SER A 434 -18.59 -29.44 53.29
C SER A 434 -19.89 -30.17 53.64
N MET A 435 -20.70 -30.47 52.63
CA MET A 435 -21.06 -31.84 52.22
C MET A 435 -21.56 -31.84 50.78
#